data_AF-A0A086KPY5-F1
#
_entry.id   AF-A0A086KPY5-F1
#
_cell.length_a   1.000
_cell.length_b   1.000
_cell.length_c   1.000
_cell.angle_alpha   90.00
_cell.angle_beta   90.00
_cell.angle_gamma   90.00
#
_symmetry.space_group_name_H-M   'P 1'
#
loop_
_entity.id
_entity.type
_entity.pdbx_description
1 polymer ?
#
loop_
_entity_poly.entity_id
_entity_poly.type
_entity_poly.pdbx_seq_one_letter_code
_entity_poly.pdbx_strand_id
1 'polypeptide(L)'
;YYRNIAMPGKKLRSFEQARNPMDICSMPESRLLKLVKQSPVEFASFNQRFLTRVYPAGTRLQSSNFSPVVPWLFGAQVVALNLQSLGSATILNEGRFLDNGGPAGGYVLKPEMMRNPARPFVPAFAELSACRETPVHFTIKILSAHQLPRPVTDPWKGPSTINKIKTRKSTDLSCPFVSVSIHGVK
;
A
#
# COMPACT_ATOMS: atom_id res chain seq x y z
N TYR A 1 23.68 19.68 12.02
CA TYR A 1 24.48 18.59 11.44
C TYR A 1 23.56 17.58 10.78
N TYR A 2 23.36 17.66 9.45
CA TYR A 2 22.68 16.60 8.72
C TYR A 2 23.73 15.52 8.41
N ARG A 3 23.76 14.44 9.21
CA ARG A 3 24.50 13.24 8.83
C ARG A 3 23.69 12.52 7.77
N ASN A 4 24.16 12.53 6.54
CA ASN A 4 23.55 11.73 5.47
C ASN A 4 23.72 10.24 5.83
N ILE A 5 22.60 9.54 6.00
CA ILE A 5 22.60 8.08 6.19
C ILE A 5 22.48 7.46 4.80
N ALA A 6 23.56 6.84 4.33
CA ALA A 6 23.53 6.07 3.09
C ALA A 6 23.05 4.64 3.38
N MET A 7 22.02 4.19 2.65
CA MET A 7 21.54 2.81 2.68
C MET A 7 21.92 2.12 1.37
N PRO A 8 22.98 1.27 1.34
CA PRO A 8 23.38 0.59 0.13
C PRO A 8 22.30 -0.39 -0.36
N GLY A 9 22.05 -0.37 -1.68
CA GLY A 9 21.10 -1.27 -2.32
C GLY A 9 21.69 -2.69 -2.47
N LYS A 10 21.01 -3.70 -1.91
CA LYS A 10 21.39 -5.12 -2.07
C LYS A 10 20.20 -5.93 -2.56
N LYS A 11 20.36 -6.64 -3.70
CA LYS A 11 19.33 -7.54 -4.23
C LYS A 11 19.07 -8.68 -3.23
N LEU A 12 17.82 -8.99 -2.93
CA LEU A 12 17.47 -10.24 -2.24
C LEU A 12 17.74 -11.41 -3.19
N ARG A 13 18.55 -12.40 -2.77
CA ARG A 13 18.80 -13.64 -3.54
C ARG A 13 18.21 -14.84 -2.82
N SER A 14 18.46 -14.96 -1.51
CA SER A 14 17.74 -15.84 -0.60
C SER A 14 17.54 -15.15 0.76
N PHE A 15 16.69 -15.73 1.61
CA PHE A 15 16.37 -15.17 2.94
C PHE A 15 17.43 -15.50 4.00
N GLU A 16 18.22 -16.55 3.78
CA GLU A 16 19.28 -17.04 4.68
C GLU A 16 20.60 -16.29 4.49
N GLN A 17 20.73 -15.54 3.39
CA GLN A 17 21.93 -14.75 3.12
C GLN A 17 22.17 -13.72 4.23
N ALA A 18 23.36 -13.74 4.84
CA ALA A 18 23.78 -12.72 5.78
C ALA A 18 23.75 -11.32 5.14
N ARG A 19 23.15 -10.35 5.84
CA ARG A 19 22.93 -8.98 5.35
C ARG A 19 23.14 -7.96 6.45
N ASN A 20 23.55 -6.76 6.07
CA ASN A 20 23.61 -5.64 7.00
C ASN A 20 22.18 -5.07 7.18
N PRO A 21 21.70 -4.84 8.42
CA PRO A 21 20.41 -4.17 8.65
C PRO A 21 20.26 -2.80 7.97
N MET A 22 21.37 -2.14 7.65
CA MET A 22 21.41 -0.87 6.92
C MET A 22 21.32 -1.02 5.39
N ASP A 23 21.34 -2.26 4.87
CA ASP A 23 21.12 -2.53 3.45
C ASP A 23 19.63 -2.44 3.11
N ILE A 24 19.29 -1.83 1.96
CA ILE A 24 17.92 -1.79 1.44
C ILE A 24 17.75 -2.77 0.27
N CYS A 25 16.67 -3.55 0.29
CA CYS A 25 16.30 -4.41 -0.83
C CYS A 25 15.26 -3.73 -1.72
N SER A 26 15.62 -3.38 -2.95
CA SER A 26 14.67 -2.86 -3.95
C SER A 26 14.15 -3.97 -4.87
N MET A 27 12.84 -4.00 -5.10
CA MET A 27 12.19 -4.93 -6.05
C MET A 27 10.93 -4.35 -6.71
N PRO A 28 10.60 -4.78 -7.94
CA PRO A 28 9.33 -4.40 -8.57
C PRO A 28 8.16 -5.13 -7.92
N GLU A 29 6.95 -4.56 -8.00
CA GLU A 29 5.71 -5.16 -7.48
C GLU A 29 5.51 -6.62 -7.96
N SER A 30 5.87 -6.92 -9.20
CA SER A 30 5.71 -8.25 -9.81
C SER A 30 6.58 -9.30 -9.12
N ARG A 31 7.75 -8.89 -8.61
CA ARG A 31 8.63 -9.75 -7.82
C ARG A 31 8.09 -9.94 -6.40
N LEU A 32 7.59 -8.87 -5.78
CA LEU A 32 6.93 -8.97 -4.49
C LEU A 32 5.76 -9.95 -4.54
N LEU A 33 4.90 -9.85 -5.55
CA LEU A 33 3.75 -10.75 -5.72
C LEU A 33 4.16 -12.23 -5.84
N LYS A 34 5.32 -12.52 -6.44
CA LYS A 34 5.86 -13.88 -6.47
C LYS A 34 6.33 -14.33 -5.09
N LEU A 35 7.06 -13.48 -4.36
CA LEU A 35 7.57 -13.79 -3.02
C LEU A 35 6.45 -14.01 -2.01
N VAL A 36 5.42 -13.16 -1.99
CA VAL A 36 4.28 -13.33 -1.07
C VAL A 36 3.46 -14.59 -1.37
N LYS A 37 3.53 -15.12 -2.60
CA LYS A 37 2.88 -16.38 -2.97
C LYS A 37 3.74 -17.60 -2.63
N GLN A 38 5.06 -17.51 -2.82
CA GLN A 38 5.97 -18.65 -2.68
C GLN A 38 6.54 -18.80 -1.27
N SER A 39 6.82 -17.69 -0.59
CA SER A 39 7.53 -17.64 0.69
C SER A 39 6.99 -16.49 1.57
N PRO A 40 5.68 -16.51 1.91
CA PRO A 40 5.03 -15.42 2.64
C PRO A 40 5.59 -15.21 4.05
N VAL A 41 5.93 -16.29 4.76
CA VAL A 41 6.42 -16.25 6.15
C VAL A 41 7.82 -15.66 6.20
N GLU A 42 8.69 -16.10 5.29
CA GLU A 42 10.08 -15.66 5.18
C GLU A 42 10.12 -14.19 4.77
N PHE A 43 9.27 -13.78 3.83
CA PHE A 43 9.20 -12.37 3.42
C PHE A 43 8.67 -11.46 4.53
N ALA A 44 7.64 -11.87 5.28
CA ALA A 44 7.16 -11.11 6.43
C ALA A 44 8.24 -10.99 7.52
N SER A 45 8.92 -12.11 7.84
CA SER A 45 10.02 -12.15 8.80
C SER A 45 11.21 -11.30 8.37
N PHE A 46 11.55 -11.31 7.08
CA PHE A 46 12.60 -10.47 6.51
C PHE A 46 12.34 -8.98 6.77
N ASN A 47 11.10 -8.54 6.55
CA ASN A 47 10.69 -7.15 6.75
C ASN A 47 10.59 -6.73 8.24
N GLN A 48 10.81 -7.64 9.19
CA GLN A 48 10.98 -7.29 10.60
C GLN A 48 12.39 -6.76 10.91
N ARG A 49 13.39 -7.18 10.13
CA ARG A 49 14.81 -6.89 10.39
C ARG A 49 15.46 -6.01 9.33
N PHE A 50 14.96 -6.05 8.10
CA PHE A 50 15.55 -5.36 6.95
C PHE A 50 14.53 -4.47 6.25
N LEU A 51 15.03 -3.46 5.51
CA LEU A 51 14.20 -2.56 4.73
C LEU A 51 13.97 -3.09 3.32
N THR A 52 12.71 -3.07 2.90
CA THR A 52 12.30 -3.39 1.54
C THR A 52 11.67 -2.19 0.85
N ARG A 53 12.21 -1.84 -0.30
CA ARG A 53 11.64 -0.89 -1.26
C ARG A 53 10.92 -1.63 -2.38
N VAL A 54 9.65 -1.30 -2.56
CA VAL A 54 8.79 -1.83 -3.62
C VAL A 54 8.45 -0.69 -4.56
N TYR A 55 8.55 -0.91 -5.86
CA TYR A 55 8.28 0.11 -6.86
C TYR A 55 7.45 -0.43 -8.02
N PRO A 56 6.78 0.45 -8.79
CA PRO A 56 5.92 0.04 -9.89
C PRO A 56 6.69 -0.78 -10.93
N ALA A 57 6.06 -1.81 -11.49
CA ALA A 57 6.68 -2.59 -12.57
C ALA A 57 7.00 -1.70 -13.80
N GLY A 58 8.10 -1.98 -14.49
CA GLY A 58 8.49 -1.24 -15.70
C GLY A 58 7.48 -1.34 -16.86
N THR A 59 6.56 -2.30 -16.81
CA THR A 59 5.44 -2.41 -17.76
C THR A 59 4.38 -1.33 -17.58
N ARG A 60 4.41 -0.56 -16.48
CA ARG A 60 3.50 0.56 -16.21
C ARG A 60 3.97 1.83 -16.93
N LEU A 61 3.99 1.77 -18.26
CA LEU A 61 4.48 2.84 -19.14
C LEU A 61 3.72 4.17 -18.97
N GLN A 62 2.45 4.11 -18.58
CA GLN A 62 1.62 5.29 -18.31
C GLN A 62 1.64 5.73 -16.84
N SER A 63 2.67 5.34 -16.08
CA SER A 63 2.86 5.72 -14.66
C SER A 63 1.73 5.30 -13.71
N SER A 64 0.91 4.31 -14.08
CA SER A 64 -0.14 3.79 -13.19
C SER A 64 0.46 3.22 -11.89
N ASN A 65 -0.33 3.18 -10.82
CA ASN A 65 0.09 2.68 -9.51
C ASN A 65 -0.47 1.28 -9.21
N PHE A 66 0.25 0.50 -8.41
CA PHE A 66 -0.25 -0.73 -7.78
C PHE A 66 -0.91 -0.42 -6.44
N SER A 67 -1.66 -1.37 -5.88
CA SER A 67 -2.21 -1.22 -4.52
C SER A 67 -1.08 -1.32 -3.48
N PRO A 68 -0.88 -0.28 -2.63
CA PRO A 68 0.17 -0.31 -1.62
C PRO A 68 -0.15 -1.25 -0.44
N VAL A 69 -1.42 -1.66 -0.31
CA VAL A 69 -1.93 -2.49 0.80
C VAL A 69 -1.18 -3.82 0.88
N VAL A 70 -1.02 -4.53 -0.25
CA VAL A 70 -0.36 -5.84 -0.26
C VAL A 70 1.07 -5.76 0.28
N PRO A 71 1.97 -4.89 -0.22
CA PRO A 71 3.29 -4.73 0.38
C PRO A 71 3.26 -4.38 1.86
N TRP A 72 2.36 -3.48 2.29
CA TRP A 72 2.24 -3.11 3.70
C TRP A 72 1.82 -4.30 4.58
N LEU A 73 0.90 -5.14 4.11
CA LEU A 73 0.47 -6.34 4.82
C LEU A 73 1.60 -7.36 5.07
N PHE A 74 2.64 -7.33 4.24
CA PHE A 74 3.84 -8.14 4.42
C PHE A 74 5.01 -7.36 5.04
N GLY A 75 4.77 -6.13 5.52
CA GLY A 75 5.74 -5.35 6.27
C GLY A 75 6.74 -4.53 5.45
N ALA A 76 6.59 -4.47 4.12
CA ALA A 76 7.44 -3.62 3.29
C ALA A 76 7.22 -2.14 3.64
N GLN A 77 8.32 -1.43 3.88
CA GLN A 77 8.30 -0.10 4.49
C GLN A 77 8.35 1.01 3.43
N VAL A 78 9.14 0.82 2.37
CA VAL A 78 9.36 1.84 1.34
C VAL A 78 8.55 1.48 0.10
N VAL A 79 7.25 1.76 0.13
CA VAL A 79 6.33 1.47 -0.99
C VAL A 79 6.24 2.69 -1.90
N ALA A 80 7.05 2.71 -2.96
CA ALA A 80 7.14 3.83 -3.88
C ALA A 80 5.95 3.83 -4.85
N LEU A 81 5.28 4.99 -4.92
CA LEU A 81 4.18 5.27 -5.84
C LEU A 81 4.53 6.48 -6.73
N ASN A 82 3.91 6.53 -7.90
CA ASN A 82 3.95 7.67 -8.82
C ASN A 82 2.95 8.72 -8.33
N LEU A 83 3.40 9.72 -7.57
CA LEU A 83 2.53 10.76 -6.99
C LEU A 83 1.89 11.69 -8.03
N GLN A 84 2.47 11.78 -9.23
CA GLN A 84 1.89 12.50 -10.37
C GLN A 84 0.63 11.81 -10.94
N SER A 85 0.42 10.52 -10.62
CA SER A 85 -0.70 9.72 -11.10
C SER A 85 -1.67 9.44 -9.95
N LEU A 86 -2.49 10.44 -9.65
CA LEU A 86 -3.49 10.40 -8.57
C LEU A 86 -4.54 9.30 -8.82
N GLY A 87 -4.93 8.60 -7.76
CA GLY A 87 -5.96 7.57 -7.80
C GLY A 87 -6.08 6.85 -6.46
N SER A 88 -6.75 5.69 -6.43
CA SER A 88 -6.99 4.96 -5.18
C SER A 88 -5.71 4.64 -4.41
N ALA A 89 -4.62 4.31 -5.09
CA ALA A 89 -3.34 4.01 -4.44
C ALA A 89 -2.74 5.23 -3.71
N THR A 90 -2.79 6.41 -4.31
CA THR A 90 -2.27 7.64 -3.69
C THR A 90 -3.19 8.12 -2.56
N ILE A 91 -4.50 7.96 -2.70
CA ILE A 91 -5.48 8.25 -1.63
C ILE A 91 -5.23 7.35 -0.40
N LEU A 92 -5.01 6.05 -0.61
CA LEU A 92 -4.66 5.13 0.47
C LEU A 92 -3.32 5.48 1.12
N ASN A 93 -2.34 5.89 0.33
CA ASN A 93 -1.04 6.34 0.83
C ASN A 93 -1.18 7.60 1.68
N GLU A 94 -1.87 8.61 1.19
CA GLU A 94 -2.14 9.84 1.93
C GLU A 94 -2.88 9.54 3.23
N GLY A 95 -3.99 8.78 3.17
CA GLY A 95 -4.74 8.40 4.36
C GLY A 95 -3.92 7.65 5.41
N ARG A 96 -3.02 6.75 4.98
CA ARG A 96 -2.11 6.03 5.90
C ARG A 96 -1.12 6.97 6.57
N PHE A 97 -0.48 7.85 5.81
CA PHE A 97 0.58 8.75 6.31
C PHE A 97 0.06 10.06 6.91
N LEU A 98 -1.27 10.25 6.98
CA LEU A 98 -1.88 11.26 7.86
C LEU A 98 -1.69 10.92 9.35
N ASP A 99 -1.47 9.65 9.68
CA ASP A 99 -1.15 9.22 11.04
C ASP A 99 0.25 9.69 11.47
N ASN A 100 0.47 9.76 12.79
CA ASN A 100 1.76 10.08 13.41
C ASN A 100 2.44 11.38 12.87
N GLY A 101 1.75 12.52 13.00
CA GLY A 101 2.28 13.84 12.63
C GLY A 101 1.97 14.27 11.18
N GLY A 102 1.17 13.49 10.46
CA GLY A 102 0.61 13.86 9.18
C GLY A 102 1.67 14.15 8.10
N PRO A 103 1.46 15.18 7.26
CA PRO A 103 2.38 15.50 6.16
C PRO A 103 3.83 15.79 6.60
N ALA A 104 4.04 16.14 7.87
CA ALA A 104 5.37 16.40 8.43
C ALA A 104 6.05 15.14 9.00
N GLY A 105 5.30 14.07 9.27
CA GLY A 105 5.78 12.86 9.95
C GLY A 105 6.43 11.86 9.00
N GLY A 106 5.71 11.42 7.96
CA GLY A 106 6.24 10.50 6.93
C GLY A 106 6.58 9.08 7.39
N TYR A 107 6.43 8.76 8.68
CA TYR A 107 6.69 7.45 9.27
C TYR A 107 5.51 7.01 10.13
N VAL A 108 5.01 5.79 9.87
CA VAL A 108 3.94 5.17 10.67
C VAL A 108 4.47 3.86 11.25
N LEU A 109 4.36 3.69 12.56
CA LEU A 109 4.85 2.49 13.25
C LEU A 109 4.04 1.27 12.80
N LYS A 110 4.73 0.17 12.45
CA LYS A 110 4.06 -1.09 12.14
C LYS A 110 3.30 -1.62 13.38
N PRO A 111 2.13 -2.27 13.20
CA PRO A 111 1.45 -2.97 14.29
C PRO A 111 2.36 -3.95 15.03
N GLU A 112 2.09 -4.19 16.31
CA GLU A 112 2.93 -5.03 17.17
C GLU A 112 3.13 -6.45 16.60
N MET A 113 2.07 -7.06 16.06
CA MET A 113 2.12 -8.37 15.42
C MET A 113 3.14 -8.44 14.25
N MET A 114 3.38 -7.32 13.58
CA MET A 114 4.31 -7.23 12.45
C MET A 114 5.75 -6.90 12.88
N ARG A 115 5.98 -6.77 14.19
CA ARG A 115 7.28 -6.48 14.80
C ARG A 115 7.77 -7.62 15.69
N ASN A 116 6.91 -8.56 16.06
CA ASN A 116 7.27 -9.69 16.94
C ASN A 116 8.04 -10.79 16.17
N PRO A 117 9.33 -11.02 16.48
CA PRO A 117 10.14 -12.03 15.80
C PRO A 117 9.77 -13.47 16.19
N ALA A 118 9.13 -13.69 17.34
CA ALA A 118 8.71 -15.01 17.77
C ALA A 118 7.44 -15.49 17.04
N ARG A 119 6.68 -14.55 16.46
CA ARG A 119 5.41 -14.83 15.77
C ARG A 119 5.26 -13.92 14.55
N PRO A 120 5.86 -14.27 13.40
CA PRO A 120 5.71 -13.50 12.18
C PRO A 120 4.26 -13.46 11.72
N PHE A 121 3.69 -12.26 11.61
CA PHE A 121 2.35 -12.09 11.04
C PHE A 121 2.37 -12.34 9.53
N VAL A 122 1.48 -13.23 9.07
CA VAL A 122 1.26 -13.50 7.66
C VAL A 122 -0.24 -13.39 7.36
N PRO A 123 -0.66 -12.51 6.43
CA PRO A 123 -2.07 -12.29 6.13
C PRO A 123 -2.84 -13.58 5.79
N ALA A 124 -2.24 -14.49 5.01
CA ALA A 124 -2.86 -15.76 4.62
C ALA A 124 -3.14 -16.72 5.80
N PHE A 125 -2.50 -16.48 6.95
CA PHE A 125 -2.66 -17.27 8.17
C PHE A 125 -3.22 -16.41 9.31
N ALA A 126 -3.81 -15.25 9.03
CA ALA A 126 -4.27 -14.32 10.06
C ALA A 126 -5.32 -14.95 11.00
N GLU A 127 -6.22 -15.78 10.47
CA GLU A 127 -7.23 -16.51 11.26
C GLU A 127 -6.62 -17.62 12.14
N LEU A 128 -5.52 -18.23 11.68
CA LEU A 128 -4.78 -19.28 12.40
C LEU A 128 -3.74 -18.69 13.37
N SER A 129 -3.41 -17.42 13.19
CA SER A 129 -2.48 -16.72 14.04
C SER A 129 -3.15 -16.49 15.39
N ALA A 130 -2.56 -17.01 16.47
CA ALA A 130 -2.96 -16.73 17.85
C ALA A 130 -2.71 -15.26 18.27
N CYS A 131 -2.93 -14.32 17.35
CA CYS A 131 -2.92 -12.89 17.59
C CYS A 131 -4.14 -12.56 18.45
N ARG A 132 -3.91 -11.83 19.53
CA ARG A 132 -4.91 -11.45 20.53
C ARG A 132 -5.92 -10.41 20.04
N GLU A 133 -6.00 -10.17 18.74
CA GLU A 133 -6.89 -9.14 18.20
C GLU A 133 -8.31 -9.68 18.13
N THR A 134 -9.20 -9.02 18.87
CA THR A 134 -10.61 -9.35 18.86
C THR A 134 -11.24 -8.86 17.56
N PRO A 135 -11.94 -9.74 16.81
CA PRO A 135 -12.70 -9.29 15.64
C PRO A 135 -13.64 -8.13 16.03
N VAL A 136 -13.64 -7.07 15.24
CA VAL A 136 -14.48 -5.89 15.47
C VAL A 136 -15.64 -5.92 14.49
N HIS A 137 -16.86 -5.86 15.02
CA HIS A 137 -18.05 -5.57 14.21
C HIS A 137 -18.22 -4.06 14.11
N PHE A 138 -18.26 -3.52 12.89
CA PHE A 138 -18.56 -2.11 12.67
C PHE A 138 -19.61 -1.96 11.56
N THR A 139 -20.51 -0.99 11.74
CA THR A 139 -21.58 -0.67 10.80
C THR A 139 -21.37 0.73 10.28
N ILE A 140 -21.29 0.89 8.96
CA ILE A 140 -21.23 2.20 8.30
C ILE A 140 -22.60 2.49 7.70
N LYS A 141 -23.32 3.46 8.27
CA LYS A 141 -24.60 3.95 7.73
C LYS A 141 -24.38 5.31 7.08
N ILE A 142 -24.57 5.37 5.76
CA ILE A 142 -24.53 6.63 5.02
C ILE A 142 -25.89 7.32 5.19
N LEU A 143 -25.89 8.51 5.78
CA LEU A 143 -27.11 9.26 6.08
C LEU A 143 -27.42 10.30 5.00
N SER A 144 -26.47 11.18 4.75
CA SER A 144 -26.59 12.29 3.80
C SER A 144 -25.20 12.73 3.33
N ALA A 145 -25.18 13.57 2.29
CA ALA A 145 -24.01 14.31 1.85
C ALA A 145 -24.41 15.78 1.69
N HIS A 146 -23.53 16.70 2.10
CA HIS A 146 -23.79 18.14 2.07
C HIS A 146 -22.70 18.84 1.26
N GLN A 147 -23.09 19.85 0.48
CA GLN A 147 -22.17 20.70 -0.30
C GLN A 147 -21.20 19.91 -1.20
N LEU A 148 -21.69 18.85 -1.85
CA LEU A 148 -20.87 18.10 -2.79
C LEU A 148 -20.34 19.03 -3.90
N PRO A 149 -19.02 18.99 -4.19
CA PRO A 149 -18.45 19.83 -5.23
C PRO A 149 -19.09 19.48 -6.57
N ARG A 150 -19.31 20.50 -7.40
CA ARG A 150 -19.82 20.29 -8.75
C ARG A 150 -18.78 19.45 -9.52
N PRO A 151 -19.15 18.29 -10.08
CA PRO A 151 -18.29 17.52 -10.98
C PRO A 151 -17.68 18.42 -12.04
N VAL A 152 -16.36 18.35 -12.19
CA VAL A 152 -15.64 19.10 -13.21
C VAL A 152 -16.08 18.55 -14.58
N THR A 153 -16.68 19.41 -15.40
CA THR A 153 -17.19 19.06 -16.73
C THR A 153 -16.10 18.87 -17.77
N ASP A 154 -14.86 19.26 -17.47
CA ASP A 154 -13.75 19.07 -18.38
C ASP A 154 -13.27 17.61 -18.38
N PRO A 155 -13.15 16.97 -19.55
CA PRO A 155 -12.63 15.62 -19.64
C PRO A 155 -11.19 15.60 -19.13
N TRP A 156 -10.97 14.89 -18.03
CA TRP A 156 -9.65 14.62 -17.47
C TRP A 156 -8.70 14.10 -18.57
N LYS A 157 -7.72 14.91 -18.96
CA LYS A 157 -6.66 14.56 -19.93
C LYS A 157 -5.49 13.89 -19.19
N GLY A 158 -5.73 12.76 -18.54
CA GLY A 158 -4.67 11.94 -17.97
C GLY A 158 -4.19 10.84 -18.92
N PRO A 159 -3.02 10.24 -18.65
CA PRO A 159 -2.37 9.30 -19.56
C PRO A 159 -3.22 8.04 -19.75
N SER A 160 -3.53 7.79 -21.01
CA SER A 160 -4.51 6.84 -21.53
C SER A 160 -4.17 5.38 -21.22
N THR A 161 -4.59 4.82 -20.07
CA THR A 161 -4.81 3.35 -19.97
C THR A 161 -5.76 2.96 -18.85
N ILE A 162 -7.04 3.31 -18.99
CA ILE A 162 -8.11 2.51 -18.36
C ILE A 162 -9.14 2.27 -19.47
N ASN A 163 -9.39 0.98 -19.74
CA ASN A 163 -10.39 0.51 -20.68
C ASN A 163 -11.65 1.35 -20.55
N LYS A 164 -12.12 1.87 -21.69
CA LYS A 164 -13.38 2.61 -21.82
C LYS A 164 -14.52 1.72 -21.33
N ILE A 165 -14.83 1.81 -20.03
CA ILE A 165 -16.19 1.59 -19.57
C ILE A 165 -16.99 2.62 -20.37
N LYS A 166 -17.89 2.14 -21.24
CA LYS A 166 -18.88 3.00 -21.91
C LYS A 166 -19.81 3.54 -20.83
N THR A 167 -19.35 4.51 -20.04
CA THR A 167 -20.23 5.36 -19.26
C THR A 167 -20.96 6.20 -20.29
N ARG A 168 -22.30 6.09 -20.28
CA ARG A 168 -23.19 7.09 -20.87
C ARG A 168 -22.61 8.46 -20.55
N LYS A 169 -22.58 9.36 -21.52
CA LYS A 169 -22.24 10.78 -21.30
C LYS A 169 -23.12 11.30 -20.16
N SER A 170 -22.63 11.26 -18.93
CA SER A 170 -23.34 11.77 -17.77
C SER A 170 -22.94 13.23 -17.62
N THR A 171 -23.55 14.07 -18.45
CA THR A 171 -23.78 15.48 -18.12
C THR A 171 -24.87 15.62 -17.06
N ASP A 172 -25.38 14.50 -16.53
CA ASP A 172 -26.43 14.47 -15.53
C ASP A 172 -25.80 14.51 -14.13
N LEU A 173 -26.01 15.64 -13.45
CA LEU A 173 -25.60 15.95 -12.08
C LEU A 173 -26.56 15.35 -11.03
N SER A 174 -27.46 14.45 -11.44
CA SER A 174 -28.65 14.06 -10.69
C SER A 174 -28.47 12.94 -9.66
N CYS A 175 -27.34 12.22 -9.66
CA CYS A 175 -27.21 10.99 -8.86
C CYS A 175 -25.82 10.80 -8.22
N PRO A 176 -25.44 11.62 -7.22
CA PRO A 176 -24.29 11.29 -6.39
C PRO A 176 -24.54 9.94 -5.71
N PHE A 177 -23.52 9.08 -5.70
CA PHE A 177 -23.53 7.83 -4.96
C PHE A 177 -22.31 7.77 -4.05
N VAL A 178 -22.43 7.05 -2.94
CA VAL A 178 -21.34 6.80 -2.00
C VAL A 178 -20.92 5.35 -2.12
N SER A 179 -19.63 5.12 -2.23
CA SER A 179 -19.03 3.79 -2.20
C SER A 179 -18.16 3.66 -0.96
N VAL A 180 -18.33 2.55 -0.24
CA VAL A 180 -17.52 2.21 0.94
C VAL A 180 -16.67 1.01 0.58
N SER A 181 -15.36 1.10 0.84
CA SER A 181 -14.42 0.00 0.58
C SER A 181 -13.50 -0.20 1.78
N ILE A 182 -13.25 -1.46 2.11
CA ILE A 182 -12.35 -1.86 3.20
C ILE A 182 -11.06 -2.40 2.57
N HIS A 183 -9.93 -1.92 3.08
CA HIS A 183 -8.60 -2.28 2.58
C HIS A 183 -7.79 -2.83 3.75
N GLY A 184 -7.42 -4.11 3.67
CA GLY A 184 -6.72 -4.80 4.76
C GLY A 184 -6.55 -6.27 4.46
N VAL A 185 -6.35 -7.07 5.51
CA VAL A 185 -6.40 -8.53 5.42
C VAL A 185 -7.84 -8.95 5.16
N LYS A 186 -8.04 -9.86 4.20
CA LYS A 186 -9.34 -10.46 3.91
C LYS A 186 -9.50 -11.73 4.72
#